data_AF-A0A4Q6ENT4-F1
#
_entry.id   AF-A0A4Q6ENT4-F1
#
_cell.length_a   1.000
_cell.length_b   1.000
_cell.length_c   1.000
_cell.angle_alpha   90.00
_cell.angle_beta   90.00
_cell.angle_gamma   90.00
#
_symmetry.space_group_name_H-M   'P 1'
#
loop_
_entity.id
_entity.type
_entity.pdbx_description
1 polymer ?
#
loop_
_entity_poly.entity_id
_entity_poly.type
_entity_poly.pdbx_seq_one_letter_code
_entity_poly.pdbx_strand_id
1 'polypeptide(L)'
;MSDGKKFLLRKTTGEQSASSEQELKEWFQRGQCKPADLLFDFSAGRWGRVGEHPALAELMGPKPGPAPERRLVYYMGTGSLPMLQGPFTTKEIHGRIHARELCLTSWVFVEGDKEWRQIRAVKVLADMMPALPTDIPADPAPEPSEAPVPAEPPVAMASMFTPAPAGAADEISFDEDPQVPAAPRLSQQTNPSIVLDLEAPPPPRPFNPTPAPVAMASTADDFPEREEATMAISALGLSLKAELEEEPPPPPAGVSPPPFTLPSAPTAGPLAPPAGPPAMHAAARAAAPPAGPPKAPPAAGASIPGFQTSAQTSAPPPRMGGEDSFDGITAEIPMDPIWLVKPGTSEAVSGPFRFLEVVKFLEEGRLTKNDKISKVGTNRFVKILQQFEFNVKFTLENVVENGVEKSKILIKRRHPRVAYMTGVQVLSRHGALTGTCINISAGGILVEMSKAELVLGDIIEVKILPGLINRSIACKAQVIGKIPKIPPGFALKFEDLKNEDK
;
A
#
# COMPACT_ATOMS: atom_id res chain seq x y z
N MET A 1 -74.04 -33.76 -5.74
CA MET A 1 -73.28 -33.97 -7.00
C MET A 1 -72.74 -32.61 -7.39
N SER A 2 -71.47 -32.50 -7.80
CA SER A 2 -70.83 -31.22 -8.12
C SER A 2 -70.79 -31.06 -9.63
N ASP A 3 -71.86 -30.55 -10.22
CA ASP A 3 -72.07 -30.64 -11.67
C ASP A 3 -71.00 -29.90 -12.48
N GLY A 4 -70.43 -30.62 -13.45
CA GLY A 4 -69.58 -30.11 -14.55
C GLY A 4 -68.20 -29.56 -14.21
N LYS A 5 -67.99 -28.97 -13.02
CA LYS A 5 -66.79 -28.19 -12.71
C LYS A 5 -65.54 -29.06 -12.58
N LYS A 6 -64.68 -29.01 -13.61
CA LYS A 6 -63.36 -29.68 -13.61
C LYS A 6 -62.25 -28.79 -13.07
N PHE A 7 -62.37 -27.47 -13.23
CA PHE A 7 -61.36 -26.51 -12.77
C PHE A 7 -61.99 -25.28 -12.11
N LEU A 8 -61.32 -24.73 -11.09
CA LEU A 8 -61.62 -23.42 -10.51
C LEU A 8 -60.39 -22.52 -10.61
N LEU A 9 -60.52 -21.41 -11.31
CA LEU A 9 -59.44 -20.47 -11.58
C LEU A 9 -59.64 -19.20 -10.76
N ARG A 10 -58.66 -18.88 -9.89
CA ARG A 10 -58.64 -17.70 -9.03
C ARG A 10 -57.69 -16.65 -9.62
N LYS A 11 -58.27 -15.53 -10.06
CA LYS A 11 -57.59 -14.35 -10.62
C LYS A 11 -57.63 -13.20 -9.61
N THR A 12 -56.85 -12.15 -9.84
CA THR A 12 -56.97 -10.89 -9.08
C THR A 12 -58.32 -10.18 -9.28
N THR A 13 -59.03 -10.50 -10.36
CA THR A 13 -60.34 -9.94 -10.71
C THR A 13 -61.53 -10.80 -10.27
N GLY A 14 -61.29 -11.95 -9.60
CA GLY A 14 -62.34 -12.86 -9.12
C GLY A 14 -62.09 -14.32 -9.47
N GLU A 15 -63.08 -15.17 -9.21
CA GLU A 15 -63.03 -16.61 -9.49
C GLU A 15 -63.90 -16.98 -10.70
N GLN A 16 -63.43 -17.93 -11.51
CA GLN A 16 -64.16 -18.47 -12.67
C GLN A 16 -63.96 -19.99 -12.73
N SER A 17 -65.04 -20.77 -12.88
CA SER A 17 -64.98 -22.23 -12.94
C SER A 17 -65.16 -22.75 -14.36
N ALA A 18 -64.20 -23.51 -14.88
CA ALA A 18 -64.29 -24.15 -16.20
C ALA A 18 -64.83 -25.58 -16.08
N SER A 19 -65.71 -25.94 -17.01
CA SER A 19 -66.37 -27.24 -17.10
C SER A 19 -65.55 -28.25 -17.91
N SER A 20 -64.60 -27.77 -18.72
CA SER A 20 -63.76 -28.60 -19.57
C SER A 20 -62.32 -28.08 -19.67
N GLU A 21 -61.42 -28.96 -20.07
CA GLU A 21 -60.03 -28.60 -20.40
C GLU A 21 -59.97 -27.72 -21.65
N GLN A 22 -60.89 -27.91 -22.60
CA GLN A 22 -61.00 -27.11 -23.81
C GLN A 22 -61.33 -25.65 -23.48
N GLU A 23 -62.28 -25.42 -22.58
CA GLU A 23 -62.64 -24.09 -22.07
C GLU A 23 -61.45 -23.42 -21.37
N LEU A 24 -60.68 -24.17 -20.58
CA LEU A 24 -59.45 -23.67 -19.95
C LEU A 24 -58.36 -23.29 -20.99
N LYS A 25 -58.20 -24.07 -22.07
CA LYS A 25 -57.31 -23.76 -23.20
C LYS A 25 -57.78 -22.48 -23.93
N GLU A 26 -59.07 -22.31 -24.15
CA GLU A 26 -59.63 -21.11 -24.74
C GLU A 26 -59.45 -19.87 -23.85
N TRP A 27 -59.62 -19.98 -22.53
CA TRP A 27 -59.35 -18.88 -21.60
C TRP A 27 -57.90 -18.43 -21.65
N PHE A 28 -56.96 -19.37 -21.80
CA PHE A 28 -55.54 -19.07 -21.95
C PHE A 28 -55.24 -18.38 -23.28
N GLN A 29 -55.74 -18.92 -24.40
CA GLN A 29 -55.58 -18.33 -25.74
C GLN A 29 -56.22 -16.94 -25.87
N ARG A 30 -57.37 -16.70 -25.23
CA ARG A 30 -58.04 -15.39 -25.17
C ARG A 30 -57.37 -14.41 -24.19
N GLY A 31 -56.24 -14.77 -23.57
CA GLY A 31 -55.54 -13.94 -22.59
C GLY A 31 -56.32 -13.67 -21.30
N GLN A 32 -57.41 -14.40 -21.05
CA GLN A 32 -58.26 -14.23 -19.88
C GLN A 32 -57.61 -14.78 -18.61
N CYS A 33 -56.63 -15.68 -18.74
CA CYS A 33 -55.80 -16.16 -17.64
C CYS A 33 -54.31 -16.07 -17.97
N LYS A 34 -53.49 -15.93 -16.94
CA LYS A 34 -52.04 -15.78 -17.03
C LYS A 34 -51.36 -17.04 -16.47
N PRO A 35 -50.15 -17.41 -16.94
CA PRO A 35 -49.39 -18.55 -16.40
C PRO A 35 -49.18 -18.55 -14.88
N ALA A 36 -49.23 -17.38 -14.23
CA ALA A 36 -49.05 -17.20 -12.79
C ALA A 36 -50.35 -17.21 -11.97
N ASP A 37 -51.53 -17.24 -12.61
CA ASP A 37 -52.82 -17.35 -11.91
C ASP A 37 -52.95 -18.72 -11.23
N LEU A 38 -53.79 -18.82 -10.19
CA LEU A 38 -53.97 -20.04 -9.41
C LEU A 38 -55.14 -20.87 -9.96
N LEU A 39 -54.85 -22.13 -10.32
CA LEU A 39 -55.80 -23.10 -10.84
C LEU A 39 -55.97 -24.25 -9.84
N PHE A 40 -57.19 -24.47 -9.37
CA PHE A 40 -57.57 -25.70 -8.68
C PHE A 40 -58.08 -26.71 -9.70
N ASP A 41 -57.43 -27.87 -9.74
CA ASP A 41 -57.88 -29.04 -10.50
C ASP A 41 -58.68 -29.94 -9.56
N PHE A 42 -59.99 -30.12 -9.82
CA PHE A 42 -60.85 -30.96 -8.99
C PHE A 42 -60.56 -32.46 -9.14
N SER A 43 -59.86 -32.89 -10.21
CA SER A 43 -59.44 -34.28 -10.40
C SER A 43 -58.14 -34.60 -9.66
N ALA A 44 -57.19 -33.67 -9.60
CA ALA A 44 -55.96 -33.80 -8.81
C ALA A 44 -56.10 -33.28 -7.35
N GLY A 45 -57.23 -32.67 -7.00
CA GLY A 45 -57.55 -32.19 -5.64
C GLY A 45 -56.65 -31.08 -5.10
N ARG A 46 -55.97 -30.33 -5.99
CA ARG A 46 -54.89 -29.39 -5.59
C ARG A 46 -54.93 -28.07 -6.36
N TRP A 47 -54.43 -27.02 -5.70
CA TRP A 47 -54.03 -25.78 -6.36
C TRP A 47 -52.64 -25.94 -7.00
N GLY A 48 -52.49 -25.45 -8.23
CA GLY A 48 -51.21 -25.22 -8.91
C GLY A 48 -51.26 -23.93 -9.71
N ARG A 49 -50.19 -23.57 -10.43
CA ARG A 49 -50.26 -22.44 -11.36
C ARG A 49 -50.83 -22.87 -12.70
N VAL A 50 -51.54 -21.98 -13.38
CA VAL A 50 -52.05 -22.20 -14.75
C VAL A 50 -50.94 -22.69 -15.69
N GLY A 51 -49.74 -22.11 -15.62
CA GLY A 51 -48.59 -22.49 -16.46
C GLY A 51 -47.85 -23.77 -16.03
N GLU A 52 -48.29 -24.44 -14.98
CA GLU A 52 -47.77 -25.74 -14.52
C GLU A 52 -48.74 -26.89 -14.87
N HIS A 53 -49.92 -26.58 -15.41
CA HIS A 53 -50.93 -27.56 -15.74
C HIS A 53 -50.59 -28.28 -17.07
N PRO A 54 -50.57 -29.63 -17.15
CA PRO A 54 -50.10 -30.36 -18.34
C PRO A 54 -50.78 -29.94 -19.63
N ALA A 55 -52.10 -29.74 -19.59
CA ALA A 55 -52.90 -29.32 -20.75
C ALA A 55 -52.53 -27.93 -21.34
N LEU A 56 -51.80 -27.10 -20.58
CA LEU A 56 -51.37 -25.76 -21.02
C LEU A 56 -49.87 -25.69 -21.30
N ALA A 57 -49.08 -26.71 -20.92
CA ALA A 57 -47.65 -26.78 -21.19
C ALA A 57 -47.36 -26.76 -22.70
N GLU A 58 -48.16 -27.47 -23.51
CA GLU A 58 -48.06 -27.47 -24.98
C GLU A 58 -48.29 -26.05 -25.57
N LEU A 59 -49.22 -25.29 -24.98
CA LEU A 59 -49.59 -23.94 -25.43
C LEU A 59 -48.62 -22.84 -24.98
N MET A 60 -47.77 -23.12 -24.00
CA MET A 60 -46.71 -22.20 -23.56
C MET A 60 -45.43 -22.30 -24.40
N GLY A 61 -45.33 -23.30 -25.28
CA GLY A 61 -44.12 -23.58 -26.05
C GLY A 61 -42.96 -24.06 -25.18
N PRO A 62 -41.74 -24.18 -25.74
CA PRO A 62 -40.56 -24.43 -24.93
C PRO A 62 -40.39 -23.27 -23.96
N LYS A 63 -40.43 -23.57 -22.65
CA LYS A 63 -40.24 -22.58 -21.57
C LYS A 63 -39.08 -21.65 -21.93
N PRO A 64 -39.30 -20.33 -22.06
CA PRO A 64 -38.24 -19.41 -22.46
C PRO A 64 -37.08 -19.59 -21.48
N GLY A 65 -35.88 -19.81 -22.05
CA GLY A 65 -34.67 -20.07 -21.27
C GLY A 65 -34.51 -18.99 -20.19
N PRO A 66 -34.02 -19.34 -18.98
CA PRO A 66 -33.93 -18.40 -17.87
C PRO A 66 -33.24 -17.13 -18.36
N ALA A 67 -33.99 -16.02 -18.36
CA ALA A 67 -33.54 -14.79 -19.01
C ALA A 67 -32.17 -14.41 -18.43
N PRO A 68 -31.16 -14.16 -19.28
CA PRO A 68 -29.77 -13.98 -18.83
C PRO A 68 -29.75 -12.92 -17.74
N GLU A 69 -29.11 -13.24 -16.61
CA GLU A 69 -29.27 -12.50 -15.36
C GLU A 69 -28.74 -11.07 -15.52
N ARG A 70 -29.63 -10.12 -15.84
CA ARG A 70 -29.33 -8.72 -16.23
C ARG A 70 -28.79 -7.84 -15.09
N ARG A 71 -28.22 -8.44 -14.05
CA ARG A 71 -27.54 -7.73 -12.97
C ARG A 71 -26.10 -8.17 -12.98
N LEU A 72 -25.33 -7.59 -13.90
CA LEU A 72 -23.89 -7.73 -13.88
C LEU A 72 -23.37 -6.99 -12.64
N VAL A 73 -22.51 -7.67 -11.89
CA VAL A 73 -21.87 -7.14 -10.67
C VAL A 73 -20.38 -7.03 -10.94
N TYR A 74 -19.83 -5.89 -10.56
CA TYR A 74 -18.40 -5.62 -10.56
C TYR A 74 -17.94 -5.47 -9.11
N TYR A 75 -16.67 -5.75 -8.83
CA TYR A 75 -16.08 -5.48 -7.52
C TYR A 75 -14.70 -4.84 -7.63
N MET A 76 -14.31 -4.11 -6.58
CA MET A 76 -12.95 -3.58 -6.42
C MET A 76 -12.13 -4.64 -5.71
N GLY A 77 -11.22 -5.29 -6.43
CA GLY A 77 -10.33 -6.30 -5.86
C GLY A 77 -9.39 -5.68 -4.82
N THR A 78 -9.18 -6.36 -3.69
CA THR A 78 -8.32 -5.90 -2.58
C THR A 78 -6.82 -6.11 -2.85
N GLY A 79 -6.39 -5.96 -4.10
CA GLY A 79 -4.99 -6.02 -4.51
C GLY A 79 -4.25 -4.72 -4.25
N SER A 80 -2.94 -4.71 -4.53
CA SER A 80 -2.05 -3.54 -4.35
C SER A 80 -2.43 -2.32 -5.20
N LEU A 81 -3.24 -2.54 -6.25
CA LEU A 81 -4.07 -1.51 -6.89
C LEU A 81 -5.53 -1.98 -6.88
N PRO A 82 -6.50 -1.08 -6.62
CA PRO A 82 -7.92 -1.43 -6.66
C PRO A 82 -8.37 -1.65 -8.11
N MET A 83 -8.26 -2.90 -8.58
CA MET A 83 -8.66 -3.28 -9.93
C MET A 83 -10.15 -3.61 -9.98
N LEU A 84 -10.83 -3.00 -10.95
CA LEU A 84 -12.21 -3.33 -11.31
C LEU A 84 -12.26 -4.75 -11.89
N GLN A 85 -12.85 -5.69 -11.16
CA GLN A 85 -13.11 -7.04 -11.65
C GLN A 85 -14.60 -7.21 -11.99
N GLY A 86 -14.87 -7.80 -13.16
CA GLY A 86 -16.21 -8.05 -13.67
C GLY A 86 -16.28 -7.90 -15.19
N PRO A 87 -17.48 -8.03 -15.80
CA PRO A 87 -18.75 -8.31 -15.15
C PRO A 87 -18.86 -9.76 -14.64
N PHE A 88 -19.55 -9.95 -13.52
CA PHE A 88 -19.93 -11.25 -12.97
C PHE A 88 -21.44 -11.34 -12.74
N THR A 89 -22.02 -12.54 -12.80
CA THR A 89 -23.37 -12.81 -12.32
C THR A 89 -23.44 -12.82 -10.80
N THR A 90 -24.65 -12.67 -10.22
CA THR A 90 -24.87 -12.82 -8.77
C THR A 90 -24.35 -14.18 -8.27
N LYS A 91 -24.51 -15.22 -9.08
CA LYS A 91 -24.04 -16.59 -8.78
C LYS A 91 -22.51 -16.71 -8.70
N GLU A 92 -21.77 -15.98 -9.54
CA GLU A 92 -20.31 -15.97 -9.50
C GLU A 92 -19.78 -15.17 -8.30
N ILE A 93 -20.38 -14.02 -7.98
CA ILE A 93 -20.06 -13.27 -6.74
C ILE A 93 -20.32 -14.14 -5.50
N HIS A 94 -21.42 -14.88 -5.46
CA HIS A 94 -21.72 -15.85 -4.39
C HIS A 94 -20.64 -16.95 -4.29
N GLY A 95 -20.15 -17.45 -5.43
CA GLY A 95 -19.02 -18.39 -5.46
C GLY A 95 -17.75 -17.79 -4.83
N ARG A 96 -17.41 -16.54 -5.17
CA ARG A 96 -16.25 -15.81 -4.60
C ARG A 96 -16.41 -15.50 -3.11
N ILE A 97 -17.62 -15.21 -2.63
CA ILE A 97 -17.94 -15.08 -1.20
C ILE A 97 -17.70 -16.42 -0.48
N HIS A 98 -18.19 -17.54 -1.02
CA HIS A 98 -17.94 -18.86 -0.44
C HIS A 98 -16.46 -19.27 -0.47
N ALA A 99 -15.73 -18.89 -1.52
CA ALA A 99 -14.27 -19.07 -1.62
C ALA A 99 -13.46 -18.14 -0.69
N ARG A 100 -14.12 -17.23 0.04
CA ARG A 100 -13.51 -16.19 0.90
C ARG A 100 -12.63 -15.17 0.17
N GLU A 101 -12.77 -15.06 -1.15
CA GLU A 101 -12.16 -13.97 -1.94
C GLU A 101 -12.84 -12.62 -1.71
N LEU A 102 -14.11 -12.65 -1.29
CA LEU A 102 -14.94 -11.48 -0.99
C LEU A 102 -15.50 -11.55 0.42
N CYS A 103 -15.65 -10.40 1.07
CA CYS A 103 -16.16 -10.28 2.43
C CYS A 103 -17.15 -9.11 2.58
N LEU A 104 -17.82 -9.01 3.73
CA LEU A 104 -18.86 -8.01 4.01
C LEU A 104 -18.45 -6.55 3.74
N THR A 105 -17.16 -6.24 3.82
CA THR A 105 -16.59 -4.90 3.61
C THR A 105 -16.06 -4.65 2.20
N SER A 106 -15.98 -5.68 1.34
CA SER A 106 -15.63 -5.54 -0.08
C SER A 106 -16.64 -4.63 -0.79
N TRP A 107 -16.15 -3.80 -1.72
CA TRP A 107 -16.96 -2.87 -2.48
C TRP A 107 -17.38 -3.47 -3.82
N VAL A 108 -18.68 -3.41 -4.10
CA VAL A 108 -19.34 -3.87 -5.32
C VAL A 108 -20.09 -2.73 -6.02
N PHE A 109 -20.23 -2.85 -7.33
CA PHE A 109 -21.09 -2.01 -8.17
C PHE A 109 -22.03 -2.92 -8.95
N VAL A 110 -23.34 -2.73 -8.78
CA VAL A 110 -24.37 -3.52 -9.48
C VAL A 110 -24.87 -2.72 -10.67
N GLU A 111 -24.94 -3.34 -11.85
CA GLU A 111 -25.44 -2.70 -13.06
C GLU A 111 -26.87 -2.15 -12.84
N GLY A 112 -27.01 -0.84 -12.95
CA GLY A 112 -28.25 -0.09 -12.68
C GLY A 112 -28.23 0.73 -11.38
N ASP A 113 -27.32 0.46 -10.44
CA ASP A 113 -27.04 1.37 -9.32
C ASP A 113 -26.19 2.56 -9.77
N LYS A 114 -26.22 3.65 -8.99
CA LYS A 114 -25.49 4.90 -9.27
C LYS A 114 -24.18 5.05 -8.49
N GLU A 115 -23.92 4.14 -7.56
CA GLU A 115 -22.88 4.27 -6.53
C GLU A 115 -22.27 2.92 -6.20
N TRP A 116 -21.02 2.94 -5.72
CA TRP A 116 -20.39 1.77 -5.13
C TRP A 116 -20.99 1.50 -3.75
N ARG A 117 -21.24 0.23 -3.42
CA ARG A 117 -21.80 -0.21 -2.13
C ARG A 117 -20.96 -1.33 -1.56
N GLN A 118 -20.88 -1.45 -0.24
CA GLN A 118 -20.27 -2.63 0.39
C GLN A 118 -21.22 -3.83 0.27
N ILE A 119 -20.69 -5.06 0.22
CA ILE A 119 -21.51 -6.29 0.12
C ILE A 119 -22.60 -6.33 1.21
N ARG A 120 -22.28 -5.94 2.45
CA ARG A 120 -23.25 -5.83 3.57
C ARG A 120 -24.43 -4.87 3.34
N ALA A 121 -24.33 -3.93 2.41
CA ALA A 121 -25.39 -2.97 2.07
C ALA A 121 -26.23 -3.42 0.86
N VAL A 122 -25.73 -4.36 0.05
CA VAL A 122 -26.49 -4.95 -1.06
C VAL A 122 -27.23 -6.17 -0.53
N LYS A 123 -28.49 -5.99 -0.11
CA LYS A 123 -29.28 -7.04 0.58
C LYS A 123 -29.19 -8.42 -0.08
N VAL A 124 -29.31 -8.49 -1.41
CA VAL A 124 -29.25 -9.77 -2.17
C VAL A 124 -27.92 -10.50 -1.97
N LEU A 125 -26.80 -9.80 -1.77
CA LEU A 125 -25.49 -10.40 -1.50
C LEU A 125 -25.25 -10.63 0.00
N ALA A 126 -25.80 -9.76 0.87
CA ALA A 126 -25.73 -9.91 2.32
C ALA A 126 -26.52 -11.15 2.81
N ASP A 127 -27.71 -11.38 2.25
CA ASP A 127 -28.55 -12.56 2.51
C ASP A 127 -27.91 -13.88 2.00
N MET A 128 -26.82 -13.80 1.21
CA MET A 128 -26.07 -14.93 0.65
C MET A 128 -24.73 -15.21 1.34
N MET A 129 -24.44 -14.52 2.46
CA MET A 129 -23.25 -14.81 3.27
C MET A 129 -23.46 -16.12 4.07
N PRO A 130 -22.45 -17.01 4.17
CA PRO A 130 -22.50 -18.09 5.14
C PRO A 130 -22.61 -17.51 6.55
N ALA A 131 -23.47 -18.11 7.39
CA ALA A 131 -23.57 -17.74 8.80
C ALA A 131 -22.19 -17.86 9.47
N LEU A 132 -21.82 -16.87 10.28
CA LEU A 132 -20.60 -16.96 11.08
C LEU A 132 -20.71 -18.16 12.02
N PRO A 133 -19.66 -19.00 12.16
CA PRO A 133 -19.65 -20.04 13.17
C PRO A 133 -19.86 -19.42 14.55
N THR A 134 -20.98 -19.73 15.19
CA THR A 134 -21.30 -19.29 16.56
C THR A 134 -20.46 -20.02 17.61
N ASP A 135 -19.83 -21.14 17.22
CA ASP A 135 -18.98 -21.97 18.06
C ASP A 135 -17.57 -21.38 18.19
N ILE A 136 -17.49 -20.11 18.58
CA ILE A 136 -16.29 -19.57 19.22
C ILE A 136 -16.21 -20.26 20.59
N PRO A 137 -15.15 -21.03 20.90
CA PRO A 137 -14.98 -21.59 22.24
C PRO A 137 -15.00 -20.45 23.24
N ALA A 138 -15.85 -20.53 24.26
CA ALA A 138 -15.88 -19.53 25.31
C ALA A 138 -14.48 -19.38 25.91
N ASP A 139 -13.98 -18.14 26.02
CA ASP A 139 -12.64 -17.86 26.53
C ASP A 139 -12.43 -18.61 27.86
N PRO A 140 -11.29 -19.32 28.02
CA PRO A 140 -11.05 -20.12 29.23
C PRO A 140 -11.16 -19.21 30.44
N ALA A 141 -11.99 -19.62 31.41
CA ALA A 141 -12.32 -18.80 32.57
C ALA A 141 -11.03 -18.34 33.27
N PRO A 142 -10.90 -17.04 33.59
CA PRO A 142 -9.64 -16.47 34.07
C PRO A 142 -9.21 -17.17 35.35
N GLU A 143 -8.02 -17.79 35.32
CA GLU A 143 -7.48 -18.51 36.47
C GLU A 143 -7.26 -17.54 37.65
N PRO A 144 -7.52 -17.97 38.90
CA PRO A 144 -7.41 -17.11 40.06
C PRO A 144 -5.95 -16.71 40.30
N SER A 145 -5.65 -15.43 40.08
CA SER A 145 -4.32 -14.86 40.30
C SER A 145 -3.80 -15.15 41.71
N GLU A 146 -2.63 -15.77 41.80
CA GLU A 146 -1.96 -16.01 43.08
C GLU A 146 -1.61 -14.69 43.79
N ALA A 147 -1.64 -14.72 45.13
CA ALA A 147 -1.42 -13.53 45.94
C ALA A 147 0.05 -13.07 45.92
N PRO A 148 0.32 -11.74 45.97
CA PRO A 148 1.69 -11.22 45.89
C PRO A 148 2.53 -11.64 47.11
N VAL A 149 3.71 -12.19 46.82
CA VAL A 149 4.73 -12.58 47.82
C VAL A 149 5.31 -11.32 48.48
N PRO A 150 5.45 -11.26 49.83
CA PRO A 150 6.01 -10.10 50.51
C PRO A 150 7.48 -9.87 50.16
N ALA A 151 7.85 -8.60 49.94
CA ALA A 151 9.19 -8.21 49.51
C ALA A 151 10.24 -8.23 50.64
N GLU A 152 11.47 -8.65 50.31
CA GLU A 152 12.62 -8.54 51.20
C GLU A 152 13.16 -7.09 51.31
N PRO A 153 13.74 -6.70 52.46
CA PRO A 153 14.28 -5.36 52.65
C PRO A 153 15.63 -5.15 51.95
N PRO A 154 15.94 -3.93 51.45
CA PRO A 154 17.16 -3.66 50.71
C PRO A 154 18.41 -3.61 51.60
N VAL A 155 19.49 -4.25 51.14
CA VAL A 155 20.81 -4.20 51.79
C VAL A 155 21.47 -2.84 51.54
N ALA A 156 21.85 -2.13 52.62
CA ALA A 156 22.47 -0.82 52.53
C ALA A 156 23.96 -0.92 52.11
N MET A 157 24.25 -0.58 50.85
CA MET A 157 25.62 -0.33 50.38
C MET A 157 26.10 1.05 50.88
N ALA A 158 27.20 1.08 51.64
CA ALA A 158 27.76 2.32 52.16
C ALA A 158 28.44 3.14 51.06
N SER A 159 28.04 4.40 50.89
CA SER A 159 28.68 5.33 49.95
C SER A 159 29.92 5.97 50.59
N MET A 160 31.11 5.61 50.09
CA MET A 160 32.34 6.36 50.33
C MET A 160 32.74 7.11 49.06
N PHE A 161 32.57 8.43 49.07
CA PHE A 161 33.16 9.33 48.08
C PHE A 161 33.88 10.47 48.78
N THR A 162 35.18 10.59 48.54
CA THR A 162 36.03 11.67 49.04
C THR A 162 35.93 12.92 48.15
N PRO A 163 35.93 14.13 48.72
CA PRO A 163 36.05 15.36 47.94
C PRO A 163 37.51 15.63 47.56
N ALA A 164 37.73 16.17 46.35
CA ALA A 164 38.99 16.75 45.91
C ALA A 164 38.84 18.29 45.77
N PRO A 165 39.90 19.08 45.99
CA PRO A 165 39.79 20.53 46.20
C PRO A 165 39.75 21.35 44.90
N ALA A 166 39.36 22.62 45.04
CA ALA A 166 39.26 23.58 43.94
C ALA A 166 40.59 24.27 43.58
N GLY A 167 40.69 24.71 42.33
CA GLY A 167 41.80 25.48 41.76
C GLY A 167 41.92 25.21 40.26
N ALA A 168 42.23 26.17 39.39
CA ALA A 168 42.25 27.62 39.56
C ALA A 168 41.78 28.27 38.24
N ALA A 169 41.47 29.58 38.26
CA ALA A 169 41.22 30.32 37.03
C ALA A 169 42.54 30.69 36.35
N ASP A 170 42.56 30.69 35.03
CA ASP A 170 43.60 31.36 34.24
C ASP A 170 42.96 31.96 32.98
N GLU A 171 43.32 33.20 32.66
CA GLU A 171 42.79 33.91 31.50
C GLU A 171 43.73 33.72 30.31
N ILE A 172 43.22 33.18 29.20
CA ILE A 172 43.93 33.19 27.92
C ILE A 172 43.07 33.92 26.89
N SER A 173 43.28 35.23 26.80
CA SER A 173 42.84 36.05 25.67
C SER A 173 43.58 35.58 24.41
N PHE A 174 42.83 35.09 23.41
CA PHE A 174 43.39 34.73 22.11
C PHE A 174 42.82 35.64 21.03
N ASP A 175 43.57 36.70 20.74
CA ASP A 175 43.28 37.70 19.71
C ASP A 175 44.02 37.28 18.44
N GLU A 176 43.30 36.74 17.45
CA GLU A 176 43.89 36.29 16.18
C GLU A 176 43.08 36.80 14.97
N ASP A 177 43.71 37.70 14.21
CA ASP A 177 43.15 38.43 13.08
C ASP A 177 43.47 37.72 11.74
N PRO A 178 42.47 37.18 11.01
CA PRO A 178 42.71 36.42 9.79
C PRO A 178 42.98 37.32 8.58
N GLN A 179 44.25 37.71 8.38
CA GLN A 179 44.69 38.38 7.15
C GLN A 179 44.30 37.61 5.89
N VAL A 180 43.75 38.32 4.89
CA VAL A 180 43.37 37.78 3.58
C VAL A 180 44.58 37.68 2.64
N PRO A 181 44.96 36.48 2.16
CA PRO A 181 45.93 36.33 1.07
C PRO A 181 45.25 36.49 -0.29
N ALA A 182 45.92 37.13 -1.26
CA ALA A 182 45.37 37.40 -2.58
C ALA A 182 45.29 36.15 -3.48
N ALA A 183 44.30 36.13 -4.38
CA ALA A 183 44.10 35.04 -5.33
C ALA A 183 45.16 35.02 -6.45
N PRO A 184 45.76 33.85 -6.78
CA PRO A 184 46.59 33.70 -7.96
C PRO A 184 45.73 33.63 -9.24
N ARG A 185 46.16 34.31 -10.30
CA ARG A 185 45.53 34.21 -11.63
C ARG A 185 45.78 32.83 -12.22
N LEU A 186 44.73 32.07 -12.51
CA LEU A 186 44.83 30.85 -13.31
C LEU A 186 44.92 31.21 -14.81
N SER A 187 46.07 30.91 -15.41
CA SER A 187 46.35 31.14 -16.82
C SER A 187 45.58 30.18 -17.73
N GLN A 188 45.25 30.66 -18.93
CA GLN A 188 44.70 29.82 -20.00
C GLN A 188 45.71 28.72 -20.37
N GLN A 189 45.25 27.47 -20.46
CA GLN A 189 46.00 26.39 -21.10
C GLN A 189 45.06 25.57 -21.98
N THR A 190 45.49 25.33 -23.21
CA THR A 190 44.67 24.72 -24.27
C THR A 190 44.79 23.21 -24.27
N ASN A 191 43.65 22.50 -24.30
CA ASN A 191 43.62 21.06 -24.54
C ASN A 191 43.91 20.74 -26.02
N PRO A 192 44.94 19.95 -26.35
CA PRO A 192 45.03 19.27 -27.64
C PRO A 192 44.10 18.04 -27.67
N SER A 193 43.52 17.74 -28.83
CA SER A 193 42.66 16.56 -29.02
C SER A 193 43.47 15.27 -28.90
N ILE A 194 43.05 14.36 -28.01
CA ILE A 194 43.52 12.97 -28.02
C ILE A 194 42.61 12.16 -28.95
N VAL A 195 43.21 11.53 -29.96
CA VAL A 195 42.57 10.50 -30.77
C VAL A 195 42.66 9.19 -29.99
N LEU A 196 41.51 8.58 -29.70
CA LEU A 196 41.45 7.22 -29.17
C LEU A 196 41.39 6.24 -30.35
N ASP A 197 42.45 5.45 -30.49
CA ASP A 197 42.53 4.39 -31.48
C ASP A 197 41.70 3.17 -31.03
N LEU A 198 41.10 2.44 -31.97
CA LEU A 198 40.24 1.28 -31.67
C LEU A 198 41.05 -0.02 -31.76
N GLU A 199 41.66 -0.43 -30.65
CA GLU A 199 42.32 -1.73 -30.56
C GLU A 199 41.29 -2.87 -30.52
N ALA A 200 41.53 -3.91 -31.32
CA ALA A 200 40.56 -4.98 -31.60
C ALA A 200 40.50 -6.06 -30.49
N PRO A 201 39.34 -6.71 -30.26
CA PRO A 201 39.22 -7.73 -29.22
C PRO A 201 40.02 -9.00 -29.55
N PRO A 202 40.66 -9.64 -28.55
CA PRO A 202 41.45 -10.86 -28.77
C PRO A 202 40.58 -12.08 -29.09
N PRO A 203 41.10 -13.06 -29.85
CA PRO A 203 40.35 -14.24 -30.27
C PRO A 203 40.03 -15.21 -29.11
N PRO A 204 38.91 -15.95 -29.18
CA PRO A 204 38.52 -16.91 -28.15
C PRO A 204 39.49 -18.10 -28.08
N ARG A 205 39.80 -18.54 -26.85
CA ARG A 205 40.61 -19.75 -26.62
C ARG A 205 39.74 -21.01 -26.81
N PRO A 206 40.29 -22.11 -27.37
CA PRO A 206 39.54 -23.35 -27.56
C PRO A 206 39.19 -24.02 -26.23
N PHE A 207 38.02 -24.66 -26.17
CA PHE A 207 37.60 -25.50 -25.06
C PHE A 207 38.48 -26.77 -24.97
N ASN A 208 38.77 -27.21 -23.75
CA ASN A 208 39.43 -28.48 -23.46
C ASN A 208 38.40 -29.41 -22.75
N PRO A 209 38.13 -30.63 -23.25
CA PRO A 209 37.00 -31.44 -22.78
C PRO A 209 37.27 -32.18 -21.45
N THR A 210 36.20 -32.34 -20.67
CA THR A 210 36.17 -33.07 -19.39
C THR A 210 36.31 -34.59 -19.58
N PRO A 211 37.12 -35.30 -18.76
CA PRO A 211 37.10 -36.76 -18.69
C PRO A 211 35.86 -37.29 -17.93
N ALA A 212 35.45 -38.51 -18.27
CA ALA A 212 34.25 -39.19 -17.75
C ALA A 212 34.43 -39.75 -16.32
N PRO A 213 33.34 -40.06 -15.58
CA PRO A 213 33.43 -40.50 -14.18
C PRO A 213 33.92 -41.95 -14.04
N VAL A 214 34.71 -42.21 -12.99
CA VAL A 214 35.09 -43.57 -12.57
C VAL A 214 34.08 -44.07 -11.55
N ALA A 215 33.39 -45.16 -11.87
CA ALA A 215 32.63 -45.93 -10.89
C ALA A 215 33.56 -46.96 -10.22
N MET A 216 33.61 -46.95 -8.88
CA MET A 216 34.14 -48.03 -8.07
C MET A 216 33.16 -48.27 -6.92
N ALA A 217 32.94 -49.54 -6.58
CA ALA A 217 31.92 -49.96 -5.63
C ALA A 217 32.53 -50.81 -4.51
N SER A 218 31.80 -50.88 -3.39
CA SER A 218 31.81 -52.01 -2.45
C SER A 218 33.15 -52.41 -1.81
N THR A 219 33.40 -51.88 -0.61
CA THR A 219 33.96 -52.68 0.49
C THR A 219 32.99 -52.60 1.68
N ALA A 220 32.47 -53.74 2.09
CA ALA A 220 31.86 -53.93 3.42
C ALA A 220 32.96 -54.34 4.41
N ASP A 221 32.57 -54.85 5.58
CA ASP A 221 33.39 -55.47 6.62
C ASP A 221 34.29 -54.50 7.43
N ASP A 222 34.45 -54.59 8.76
CA ASP A 222 33.69 -55.30 9.82
C ASP A 222 34.12 -54.78 11.24
N PHE A 223 33.39 -55.16 12.31
CA PHE A 223 33.69 -54.99 13.75
C PHE A 223 33.77 -53.55 14.36
N PRO A 224 33.55 -53.36 15.68
CA PRO A 224 32.38 -53.86 16.43
C PRO A 224 31.80 -52.88 17.50
N GLU A 225 30.66 -53.31 18.04
CA GLU A 225 30.15 -53.16 19.41
C GLU A 225 30.86 -52.18 20.39
N ARG A 226 30.07 -51.24 20.94
CA ARG A 226 30.13 -51.00 22.39
C ARG A 226 28.79 -50.57 22.99
N GLU A 227 28.29 -51.40 23.90
CA GLU A 227 27.30 -51.11 24.93
C GLU A 227 27.87 -50.07 25.93
N GLU A 228 27.12 -49.37 26.80
CA GLU A 228 25.73 -49.50 27.24
C GLU A 228 25.25 -48.18 27.92
N ALA A 229 24.07 -48.24 28.56
CA ALA A 229 23.68 -47.50 29.77
C ALA A 229 23.10 -46.06 29.69
N THR A 230 21.75 -46.02 29.65
CA THR A 230 20.90 -45.47 30.74
C THR A 230 21.09 -44.03 31.24
N MET A 231 20.10 -43.16 30.94
CA MET A 231 19.19 -42.62 31.97
C MET A 231 18.00 -41.85 31.37
N ALA A 232 16.85 -41.90 32.05
CA ALA A 232 15.69 -41.05 31.80
C ALA A 232 15.42 -40.16 33.02
N ILE A 233 15.33 -38.85 32.83
CA ILE A 233 14.94 -37.87 33.86
C ILE A 233 14.00 -36.83 33.22
N SER A 234 12.94 -36.49 33.94
CA SER A 234 11.96 -35.46 33.57
C SER A 234 12.24 -34.13 34.27
N ALA A 235 11.58 -33.08 33.75
CA ALA A 235 11.30 -31.80 34.42
C ALA A 235 12.41 -30.75 34.52
N LEU A 236 11.96 -29.54 34.86
CA LEU A 236 12.66 -28.25 34.90
C LEU A 236 13.09 -27.71 33.51
N GLY A 237 12.85 -26.44 33.17
CA GLY A 237 12.10 -25.41 33.90
C GLY A 237 12.66 -24.02 33.66
N LEU A 238 12.20 -23.33 32.61
CA LEU A 238 12.55 -21.93 32.35
C LEU A 238 11.28 -21.08 32.29
N SER A 239 11.19 -20.12 33.22
CA SER A 239 10.05 -19.23 33.38
C SER A 239 10.03 -18.16 32.30
N LEU A 240 8.92 -18.05 31.57
CA LEU A 240 8.58 -16.87 30.80
C LEU A 240 8.11 -15.78 31.78
N LYS A 241 8.96 -14.78 32.03
CA LYS A 241 8.52 -13.53 32.65
C LYS A 241 7.59 -12.81 31.68
N ALA A 242 6.31 -12.72 32.03
CA ALA A 242 5.42 -11.72 31.44
C ALA A 242 5.89 -10.32 31.89
N GLU A 243 6.00 -9.38 30.94
CA GLU A 243 6.11 -7.96 31.28
C GLU A 243 4.72 -7.47 31.70
N LEU A 244 4.63 -6.91 32.90
CA LEU A 244 3.40 -6.33 33.45
C LEU A 244 3.17 -4.96 32.79
N GLU A 245 1.98 -4.70 32.24
CA GLU A 245 1.62 -3.34 31.82
C GLU A 245 1.34 -2.50 33.08
N GLU A 246 2.20 -1.49 33.35
CA GLU A 246 1.92 -0.47 34.37
C GLU A 246 0.78 0.44 33.89
N GLU A 247 -0.38 0.32 34.53
CA GLU A 247 -1.47 1.28 34.37
C GLU A 247 -1.05 2.65 34.95
N PRO A 248 -1.22 3.77 34.22
CA PRO A 248 -0.81 5.08 34.71
C PRO A 248 -1.61 5.50 35.94
N PRO A 249 -0.97 6.06 36.99
CA PRO A 249 -1.63 6.36 38.25
C PRO A 249 -2.76 7.39 38.08
N PRO A 250 -3.86 7.27 38.85
CA PRO A 250 -5.00 8.16 38.74
C PRO A 250 -4.61 9.61 39.11
N PRO A 251 -5.18 10.62 38.43
CA PRO A 251 -4.87 12.02 38.71
C PRO A 251 -5.31 12.42 40.13
N PRO A 252 -4.54 13.28 40.82
CA PRO A 252 -4.87 13.69 42.19
C PRO A 252 -6.18 14.47 42.23
N ALA A 253 -7.13 14.00 43.03
CA ALA A 253 -8.39 14.69 43.27
C ALA A 253 -8.14 15.99 44.06
N GLY A 254 -8.62 17.14 43.55
CA GLY A 254 -8.59 18.39 44.31
C GLY A 254 -8.51 19.71 43.54
N VAL A 255 -8.39 19.72 42.21
CA VAL A 255 -8.30 20.97 41.43
C VAL A 255 -9.60 21.23 40.66
N SER A 256 -10.39 22.22 41.13
CA SER A 256 -11.56 22.72 40.42
C SER A 256 -11.14 23.53 39.18
N PRO A 257 -11.81 23.38 38.01
CA PRO A 257 -11.53 24.19 36.84
C PRO A 257 -11.98 25.65 37.06
N PRO A 258 -11.24 26.65 36.54
CA PRO A 258 -11.67 28.05 36.58
C PRO A 258 -12.89 28.29 35.67
N PRO A 259 -13.75 29.28 35.98
CA PRO A 259 -14.96 29.54 35.21
C PRO A 259 -14.65 30.06 33.80
N PHE A 260 -15.31 29.48 32.79
CA PHE A 260 -15.27 29.97 31.41
C PHE A 260 -15.91 31.35 31.29
N THR A 261 -15.12 32.38 30.97
CA THR A 261 -15.62 33.68 30.53
C THR A 261 -15.71 33.71 29.00
N LEU A 262 -16.92 33.93 28.48
CA LEU A 262 -17.13 34.10 27.04
C LEU A 262 -16.53 35.44 26.57
N PRO A 263 -15.70 35.48 25.51
CA PRO A 263 -15.22 36.74 24.96
C PRO A 263 -16.37 37.49 24.27
N SER A 264 -16.62 38.73 24.70
CA SER A 264 -17.65 39.60 24.11
C SER A 264 -17.33 39.95 22.66
N ALA A 265 -18.33 39.93 21.78
CA ALA A 265 -18.18 40.32 20.39
C ALA A 265 -17.89 41.84 20.25
N PRO A 266 -17.00 42.27 19.34
CA PRO A 266 -16.71 43.68 19.14
C PRO A 266 -17.85 44.40 18.39
N THR A 267 -18.39 45.45 19.00
CA THR A 267 -19.43 46.30 18.40
C THR A 267 -18.88 47.10 17.21
N ALA A 268 -19.42 46.87 16.01
CA ALA A 268 -19.04 47.63 14.82
C ALA A 268 -19.66 49.05 14.83
N GLY A 269 -18.82 50.08 14.86
CA GLY A 269 -19.24 51.47 14.66
C GLY A 269 -19.28 51.85 13.16
N PRO A 270 -20.19 52.74 12.73
CA PRO A 270 -20.30 53.15 11.34
C PRO A 270 -19.19 54.14 10.93
N LEU A 271 -18.51 53.86 9.82
CA LEU A 271 -17.56 54.79 9.19
C LEU A 271 -18.26 55.75 8.22
N ALA A 272 -17.87 57.02 8.27
CA ALA A 272 -18.38 58.07 7.39
C ALA A 272 -17.66 58.07 6.01
N PRO A 273 -18.31 58.55 4.93
CA PRO A 273 -17.71 58.60 3.60
C PRO A 273 -16.70 59.76 3.47
N PRO A 274 -15.53 59.56 2.83
CA PRO A 274 -14.60 60.64 2.50
C PRO A 274 -15.05 61.43 1.26
N ALA A 275 -14.67 62.70 1.18
CA ALA A 275 -14.92 63.57 0.03
C ALA A 275 -13.79 63.50 -1.02
N GLY A 276 -14.07 63.98 -2.24
CA GLY A 276 -13.05 64.52 -3.15
C GLY A 276 -12.62 65.94 -2.72
N PRO A 277 -12.07 66.80 -3.59
CA PRO A 277 -11.84 66.72 -5.05
C PRO A 277 -10.31 66.87 -5.34
N PRO A 278 -9.75 67.53 -6.38
CA PRO A 278 -10.29 68.06 -7.65
C PRO A 278 -9.51 67.66 -8.93
N ALA A 279 -9.96 68.17 -10.07
CA ALA A 279 -9.27 68.11 -11.37
C ALA A 279 -8.74 69.49 -11.78
N MET A 280 -7.76 69.56 -12.70
CA MET A 280 -7.57 70.69 -13.63
C MET A 280 -6.61 70.36 -14.81
N HIS A 281 -6.86 71.02 -15.95
CA HIS A 281 -6.09 71.24 -17.19
C HIS A 281 -4.99 70.22 -17.63
N ALA A 282 -4.96 69.64 -18.84
CA ALA A 282 -5.32 70.05 -20.21
C ALA A 282 -4.29 70.95 -20.94
N ALA A 283 -3.62 70.36 -21.94
CA ALA A 283 -2.89 71.04 -23.03
C ALA A 283 -2.87 70.13 -24.27
N ALA A 284 -2.88 70.69 -25.49
CA ALA A 284 -2.98 69.92 -26.73
C ALA A 284 -2.05 70.46 -27.83
N ARG A 285 -1.62 69.59 -28.76
CA ARG A 285 -1.08 69.98 -30.07
C ARG A 285 -1.24 68.86 -31.10
N ALA A 286 -1.30 69.22 -32.38
CA ALA A 286 -1.68 68.32 -33.48
C ALA A 286 -0.66 68.32 -34.63
N ALA A 287 -0.69 67.25 -35.44
CA ALA A 287 -0.05 67.16 -36.75
C ALA A 287 -0.86 66.19 -37.65
N ALA A 288 -0.69 66.30 -38.97
CA ALA A 288 -1.51 65.60 -40.00
C ALA A 288 -0.71 64.49 -40.72
N PRO A 289 -1.36 63.58 -41.49
CA PRO A 289 -0.74 62.35 -42.02
C PRO A 289 -0.21 62.48 -43.47
N PRO A 290 0.59 61.50 -43.93
CA PRO A 290 0.65 61.15 -45.35
C PRO A 290 0.65 59.64 -45.69
N ALA A 291 0.07 59.33 -46.85
CA ALA A 291 0.41 58.27 -47.83
C ALA A 291 0.45 56.76 -47.47
N GLY A 292 -0.22 55.96 -48.32
CA GLY A 292 0.17 54.58 -48.69
C GLY A 292 0.82 54.55 -50.10
N PRO A 293 0.79 53.45 -50.90
CA PRO A 293 0.11 52.15 -50.72
C PRO A 293 1.13 51.05 -50.29
N PRO A 294 1.57 49.99 -51.05
CA PRO A 294 1.26 49.46 -52.39
C PRO A 294 0.21 48.31 -52.36
N LYS A 295 0.35 47.26 -53.18
CA LYS A 295 -0.62 46.14 -53.37
C LYS A 295 0.05 44.88 -53.95
N ALA A 296 -0.58 43.70 -53.77
CA ALA A 296 -0.28 42.37 -54.37
C ALA A 296 0.91 41.59 -53.75
N PRO A 297 1.04 40.25 -53.97
CA PRO A 297 0.17 39.31 -54.69
C PRO A 297 -0.46 38.19 -53.80
N PRO A 298 -1.40 37.37 -54.32
CA PRO A 298 -1.94 36.22 -53.59
C PRO A 298 -1.04 34.97 -53.67
N ALA A 299 -1.08 34.12 -52.66
CA ALA A 299 -0.36 32.84 -52.62
C ALA A 299 -1.22 31.70 -52.05
N ALA A 300 -0.90 30.47 -52.44
CA ALA A 300 -1.64 29.23 -52.21
C ALA A 300 -2.02 28.93 -50.76
N GLY A 301 -3.15 28.22 -50.58
CA GLY A 301 -3.61 27.76 -49.27
C GLY A 301 -2.86 26.52 -48.77
N ALA A 302 -2.66 26.46 -47.46
CA ALA A 302 -2.27 25.25 -46.73
C ALA A 302 -3.11 25.17 -45.44
N SER A 303 -4.07 24.25 -45.40
CA SER A 303 -4.97 24.09 -44.25
C SER A 303 -4.20 23.56 -43.05
N ILE A 304 -4.14 24.34 -41.96
CA ILE A 304 -3.53 23.88 -40.70
C ILE A 304 -4.41 22.78 -40.09
N PRO A 305 -3.91 21.55 -39.87
CA PRO A 305 -4.68 20.52 -39.21
C PRO A 305 -4.80 20.84 -37.72
N GLY A 306 -6.04 20.94 -37.21
CA GLY A 306 -6.29 21.12 -35.79
C GLY A 306 -5.93 19.86 -35.00
N PHE A 307 -5.31 20.03 -33.82
CA PHE A 307 -5.04 18.93 -32.88
C PHE A 307 -6.35 18.34 -32.34
N GLN A 308 -6.85 17.27 -32.96
CA GLN A 308 -7.87 16.42 -32.37
C GLN A 308 -7.20 15.37 -31.47
N THR A 309 -7.27 15.55 -30.16
CA THR A 309 -6.85 14.55 -29.17
C THR A 309 -7.89 13.43 -29.05
N SER A 310 -7.99 12.60 -30.08
CA SER A 310 -8.83 11.39 -30.06
C SER A 310 -8.22 10.32 -29.15
N ALA A 311 -8.77 10.15 -27.95
CA ALA A 311 -8.34 9.14 -26.99
C ALA A 311 -8.76 7.72 -27.44
N GLN A 312 -7.93 7.05 -28.24
CA GLN A 312 -8.09 5.62 -28.49
C GLN A 312 -7.52 4.82 -27.32
N THR A 313 -8.40 4.20 -26.53
CA THR A 313 -8.03 3.25 -25.48
C THR A 313 -7.64 1.90 -26.09
N SER A 314 -6.41 1.81 -26.63
CA SER A 314 -5.74 0.52 -26.80
C SER A 314 -5.45 -0.07 -25.41
N ALA A 315 -5.89 -1.31 -25.15
CA ALA A 315 -5.64 -1.97 -23.87
C ALA A 315 -4.12 -2.13 -23.64
N PRO A 316 -3.59 -1.81 -22.44
CA PRO A 316 -2.18 -2.04 -22.14
C PRO A 316 -1.90 -3.56 -22.14
N PRO A 317 -0.73 -4.00 -22.64
CA PRO A 317 -0.35 -5.41 -22.60
C PRO A 317 -0.21 -5.89 -21.15
N PRO A 318 -0.47 -7.18 -20.86
CA PRO A 318 -0.38 -7.73 -19.52
C PRO A 318 1.04 -7.56 -18.97
N ARG A 319 1.17 -6.77 -17.89
CA ARG A 319 2.45 -6.54 -17.22
C ARG A 319 2.84 -7.78 -16.43
N MET A 320 3.73 -8.62 -16.98
CA MET A 320 4.37 -9.67 -16.19
C MET A 320 5.25 -9.05 -15.10
N GLY A 321 4.84 -9.22 -13.85
CA GLY A 321 5.57 -8.85 -12.64
C GLY A 321 4.85 -9.44 -11.45
N GLY A 322 5.58 -10.15 -10.58
CA GLY A 322 4.99 -10.93 -9.49
C GLY A 322 4.08 -10.12 -8.58
N GLU A 323 2.97 -10.72 -8.16
CA GLU A 323 1.98 -10.13 -7.26
C GLU A 323 2.44 -10.22 -5.79
N ASP A 324 3.60 -9.63 -5.49
CA ASP A 324 4.04 -9.42 -4.11
C ASP A 324 3.00 -8.57 -3.37
N SER A 325 2.30 -9.19 -2.41
CA SER A 325 1.16 -8.60 -1.70
C SER A 325 1.61 -7.44 -0.81
N PHE A 326 1.56 -6.23 -1.36
CA PHE A 326 1.93 -5.00 -0.66
C PHE A 326 0.78 -4.53 0.24
N ASP A 327 0.70 -5.09 1.45
CA ASP A 327 -0.24 -4.73 2.51
C ASP A 327 -0.11 -3.26 3.00
N GLY A 328 0.98 -2.58 2.65
CA GLY A 328 1.36 -1.26 3.15
C GLY A 328 1.96 -1.25 4.56
N ILE A 329 1.70 -2.28 5.38
CA ILE A 329 2.00 -2.37 6.81
C ILE A 329 3.33 -3.09 7.09
N THR A 330 3.63 -4.18 6.38
CA THR A 330 4.90 -4.89 6.48
C THR A 330 5.91 -4.42 5.44
N ALA A 331 7.18 -4.72 5.66
CA ALA A 331 8.25 -4.57 4.68
C ALA A 331 9.09 -5.83 4.63
N GLU A 332 9.34 -6.34 3.42
CA GLU A 332 10.36 -7.36 3.19
C GLU A 332 11.76 -6.74 3.32
N ILE A 333 12.65 -7.40 4.06
CA ILE A 333 14.08 -7.12 4.10
C ILE A 333 14.76 -8.05 3.09
N PRO A 334 15.58 -7.55 2.14
CA PRO A 334 16.30 -8.40 1.21
C PRO A 334 17.26 -9.35 1.95
N MET A 335 17.32 -10.61 1.52
CA MET A 335 18.26 -11.60 2.05
C MET A 335 19.71 -11.35 1.66
N ASP A 336 19.95 -10.47 0.68
CA ASP A 336 21.28 -10.17 0.16
C ASP A 336 22.23 -9.63 1.24
N PRO A 337 23.54 -9.94 1.16
CA PRO A 337 24.53 -9.32 2.02
C PRO A 337 24.70 -7.85 1.64
N ILE A 338 23.98 -6.96 2.33
CA ILE A 338 23.97 -5.51 2.08
C ILE A 338 24.42 -4.66 3.28
N TRP A 339 24.73 -5.27 4.42
CA TRP A 339 25.04 -4.54 5.66
C TRP A 339 26.54 -4.50 5.95
N LEU A 340 27.08 -3.29 6.10
CA LEU A 340 28.45 -3.02 6.52
C LEU A 340 28.44 -2.57 7.98
N VAL A 341 29.23 -3.23 8.83
CA VAL A 341 29.29 -2.97 10.27
C VAL A 341 30.64 -2.35 10.66
N LYS A 342 30.61 -1.33 11.52
CA LYS A 342 31.78 -0.72 12.15
C LYS A 342 31.60 -0.73 13.67
N PRO A 343 32.25 -1.68 14.40
CA PRO A 343 32.15 -1.79 15.86
C PRO A 343 32.55 -0.49 16.56
N GLY A 344 31.91 -0.15 17.69
CA GLY A 344 32.18 1.10 18.41
C GLY A 344 33.62 1.25 18.92
N THR A 345 34.34 0.12 19.06
CA THR A 345 35.73 0.04 19.52
C THR A 345 36.77 0.03 18.39
N SER A 346 36.36 0.00 17.12
CA SER A 346 37.29 -0.19 15.99
C SER A 346 36.99 0.73 14.81
N GLU A 347 38.05 1.23 14.19
CA GLU A 347 37.95 1.98 12.92
C GLU A 347 37.56 1.08 11.73
N ALA A 348 37.77 -0.23 11.84
CA ALA A 348 37.58 -1.19 10.75
C ALA A 348 36.09 -1.40 10.39
N VAL A 349 35.83 -1.51 9.09
CA VAL A 349 34.52 -1.90 8.53
C VAL A 349 34.57 -3.38 8.16
N SER A 350 33.56 -4.14 8.57
CA SER A 350 33.40 -5.56 8.25
C SER A 350 32.09 -5.81 7.50
N GLY A 351 32.09 -6.82 6.63
CA GLY A 351 30.95 -7.22 5.81
C GLY A 351 31.32 -7.32 4.32
N PRO A 352 30.32 -7.34 3.42
CA PRO A 352 28.90 -7.20 3.71
C PRO A 352 28.27 -8.44 4.34
N PHE A 353 27.30 -8.22 5.23
CA PHE A 353 26.55 -9.25 5.95
C PHE A 353 25.07 -9.23 5.59
N ARG A 354 24.41 -10.38 5.73
CA ARG A 354 22.95 -10.54 5.66
C ARG A 354 22.28 -10.02 6.94
N PHE A 355 20.98 -9.69 6.87
CA PHE A 355 20.23 -9.21 8.03
C PHE A 355 20.32 -10.16 9.24
N LEU A 356 20.07 -11.46 9.02
CA LEU A 356 20.08 -12.47 10.08
C LEU A 356 21.47 -12.72 10.69
N GLU A 357 22.55 -12.48 9.94
CA GLU A 357 23.92 -12.57 10.46
C GLU A 357 24.20 -11.44 11.45
N VAL A 358 23.77 -10.20 11.12
CA VAL A 358 23.89 -9.06 12.03
C VAL A 358 23.00 -9.22 13.28
N VAL A 359 21.79 -9.77 13.14
CA VAL A 359 20.94 -10.15 14.29
C VAL A 359 21.66 -11.17 15.17
N LYS A 360 22.19 -12.25 14.59
CA LYS A 360 22.96 -13.27 15.32
C LYS A 360 24.18 -12.69 16.02
N PHE A 361 24.89 -11.72 15.43
CA PHE A 361 26.03 -11.08 16.08
C PHE A 361 25.63 -10.17 17.26
N LEU A 362 24.41 -9.61 17.26
CA LEU A 362 23.84 -8.87 18.39
C LEU A 362 23.39 -9.83 19.51
N GLU A 363 22.84 -11.00 19.16
CA GLU A 363 22.48 -12.07 20.11
C GLU A 363 23.72 -12.73 20.74
N GLU A 364 24.77 -12.97 19.95
CA GLU A 364 26.09 -13.44 20.40
C GLU A 364 26.86 -12.39 21.24
N GLY A 365 26.33 -11.18 21.42
CA GLY A 365 27.00 -10.07 22.13
C GLY A 365 28.27 -9.54 21.45
N ARG A 366 28.56 -9.98 20.22
CA ARG A 366 29.73 -9.57 19.41
C ARG A 366 29.56 -8.18 18.81
N LEU A 367 28.31 -7.72 18.68
CA LEU A 367 27.95 -6.35 18.36
C LEU A 367 27.09 -5.76 19.47
N THR A 368 27.19 -4.46 19.65
CA THR A 368 26.36 -3.68 20.57
C THR A 368 25.38 -2.80 19.81
N LYS A 369 24.26 -2.42 20.43
CA LYS A 369 23.32 -1.43 19.84
C LYS A 369 23.95 -0.04 19.61
N ASN A 370 25.12 0.24 20.21
CA ASN A 370 25.88 1.47 20.03
C ASN A 370 26.83 1.44 18.83
N ASP A 371 27.14 0.26 18.29
CA ASP A 371 27.98 0.09 17.11
C ASP A 371 27.30 0.70 15.87
N LYS A 372 28.09 0.97 14.84
CA LYS A 372 27.60 1.63 13.63
C LYS A 372 27.37 0.65 12.49
N ILE A 373 26.37 0.93 11.67
CA ILE A 373 25.98 0.14 10.51
C ILE A 373 25.64 1.06 9.33
N SER A 374 25.98 0.63 8.11
CA SER A 374 25.60 1.27 6.84
C SER A 374 25.06 0.20 5.89
N LYS A 375 24.23 0.59 4.93
CA LYS A 375 24.00 -0.24 3.74
C LYS A 375 25.17 -0.06 2.76
N VAL A 376 25.42 -1.06 1.92
CA VAL A 376 26.37 -0.95 0.80
C VAL A 376 25.92 0.19 -0.12
N GLY A 377 26.88 1.03 -0.53
CA GLY A 377 26.64 2.19 -1.41
C GLY A 377 26.14 3.46 -0.70
N THR A 378 25.50 3.39 0.48
CA THR A 378 24.98 4.61 1.15
C THR A 378 26.04 5.43 1.89
N ASN A 379 27.21 4.85 2.17
CA ASN A 379 28.36 5.48 2.86
C ASN A 379 28.05 6.20 4.19
N ARG A 380 26.90 5.90 4.82
CA ARG A 380 26.36 6.60 5.99
C ARG A 380 26.20 5.64 7.16
N PHE A 381 27.19 5.64 8.03
CA PHE A 381 27.20 4.83 9.25
C PHE A 381 26.35 5.47 10.36
N VAL A 382 25.18 4.88 10.64
CA VAL A 382 24.29 5.22 11.76
C VAL A 382 24.44 4.20 12.89
N LYS A 383 24.03 4.51 14.13
CA LYS A 383 24.03 3.49 15.20
C LYS A 383 23.02 2.38 14.89
N ILE A 384 23.30 1.14 15.30
CA ILE A 384 22.35 0.02 15.18
C ILE A 384 21.03 0.35 15.90
N LEU A 385 21.06 1.01 17.07
CA LEU A 385 19.88 1.53 17.78
C LEU A 385 19.02 2.53 16.96
N GLN A 386 19.60 3.17 15.95
CA GLN A 386 18.92 4.15 15.08
C GLN A 386 18.41 3.53 13.77
N GLN A 387 18.87 2.33 13.40
CA GLN A 387 18.45 1.63 12.19
C GLN A 387 17.20 0.80 12.48
N PHE A 388 16.05 1.23 11.93
CA PHE A 388 14.74 0.72 12.38
C PHE A 388 14.55 -0.79 12.19
N GLU A 389 15.16 -1.37 11.14
CA GLU A 389 15.07 -2.81 10.84
C GLU A 389 15.60 -3.70 11.99
N PHE A 390 16.55 -3.22 12.80
CA PHE A 390 17.12 -3.95 13.93
C PHE A 390 16.46 -3.64 15.28
N ASN A 391 15.40 -2.82 15.28
CA ASN A 391 14.69 -2.38 16.49
C ASN A 391 13.17 -2.66 16.42
N VAL A 392 12.76 -3.57 15.52
CA VAL A 392 11.39 -4.07 15.37
C VAL A 392 11.40 -5.60 15.37
N LYS A 393 10.32 -6.22 15.85
CA LYS A 393 10.13 -7.67 15.73
C LYS A 393 9.96 -8.03 14.25
N PHE A 394 10.66 -9.08 13.80
CA PHE A 394 10.56 -9.63 12.45
C PHE A 394 9.90 -11.02 12.48
N THR A 395 9.29 -11.42 11.36
CA THR A 395 8.83 -12.79 11.09
C THR A 395 9.62 -13.38 9.93
N LEU A 396 9.76 -14.71 9.94
CA LEU A 396 10.32 -15.48 8.84
C LEU A 396 9.20 -16.31 8.22
N GLU A 397 8.93 -16.08 6.93
CA GLU A 397 7.88 -16.78 6.18
C GLU A 397 8.50 -17.53 5.01
N ASN A 398 8.35 -18.86 4.99
CA ASN A 398 8.84 -19.68 3.88
C ASN A 398 7.75 -19.74 2.79
N VAL A 399 7.99 -19.06 1.68
CA VAL A 399 7.06 -18.93 0.55
C VAL A 399 7.57 -19.80 -0.60
N VAL A 400 6.72 -20.69 -1.13
CA VAL A 400 7.03 -21.52 -2.29
C VAL A 400 6.75 -20.75 -3.58
N GLU A 401 7.76 -20.05 -4.10
CA GLU A 401 7.64 -19.33 -5.37
C GLU A 401 8.16 -20.19 -6.54
N ASN A 402 7.29 -20.49 -7.50
CA ASN A 402 7.63 -21.29 -8.69
C ASN A 402 8.21 -22.69 -8.35
N GLY A 403 7.78 -23.28 -7.23
CA GLY A 403 8.29 -24.57 -6.73
C GLY A 403 9.62 -24.49 -5.97
N VAL A 404 10.15 -23.29 -5.72
CA VAL A 404 11.34 -23.07 -4.89
C VAL A 404 10.94 -22.42 -3.57
N GLU A 405 11.29 -23.05 -2.46
CA GLU A 405 11.15 -22.44 -1.13
C GLU A 405 12.09 -21.23 -0.97
N LYS A 406 11.52 -20.07 -0.65
CA LYS A 406 12.24 -18.85 -0.32
C LYS A 406 11.80 -18.34 1.05
N SER A 407 12.74 -18.15 1.96
CA SER A 407 12.46 -17.46 3.23
C SER A 407 12.39 -15.95 3.01
N LYS A 408 11.21 -15.33 3.18
CA LYS A 408 11.06 -13.88 3.25
C LYS A 408 11.20 -13.41 4.70
N ILE A 409 11.90 -12.30 4.90
CA ILE A 409 12.09 -11.66 6.21
C ILE A 409 11.16 -10.45 6.26
N LEU A 410 10.07 -10.53 7.04
CA LEU A 410 9.09 -9.45 7.12
C LEU A 410 9.23 -8.67 8.43
N ILE A 411 9.13 -7.34 8.35
CA ILE A 411 9.07 -6.45 9.53
C ILE A 411 7.87 -5.52 9.47
N LYS A 412 7.26 -5.22 10.62
CA LYS A 412 6.20 -4.21 10.72
C LYS A 412 6.78 -2.81 10.58
N ARG A 413 6.27 -2.00 9.64
CA ARG A 413 6.70 -0.61 9.43
C ARG A 413 6.21 0.28 10.57
N ARG A 414 7.08 1.21 11.02
CA ARG A 414 6.69 2.29 11.95
C ARG A 414 5.63 3.23 11.35
N HIS A 415 5.70 3.45 10.04
CA HIS A 415 4.74 4.26 9.29
C HIS A 415 4.19 3.39 8.14
N PRO A 416 2.91 3.00 8.18
CA PRO A 416 2.28 2.33 7.05
C PRO A 416 2.39 3.16 5.77
N ARG A 417 2.53 2.49 4.63
CA ARG A 417 2.54 3.11 3.30
C ARG A 417 1.18 2.94 2.66
N VAL A 418 0.57 4.04 2.25
CA VAL A 418 -0.68 4.04 1.46
C VAL A 418 -0.36 4.29 -0.01
N ALA A 419 -1.14 3.70 -0.92
CA ALA A 419 -1.06 4.01 -2.34
C ALA A 419 -1.42 5.49 -2.56
N TYR A 420 -0.56 6.23 -3.25
CA TYR A 420 -0.76 7.67 -3.48
C TYR A 420 -0.11 8.07 -4.80
N MET A 421 -0.94 8.19 -5.84
CA MET A 421 -0.49 8.50 -7.19
C MET A 421 -0.63 9.99 -7.46
N THR A 422 0.52 10.69 -7.46
CA THR A 422 0.63 12.11 -7.82
C THR A 422 1.97 12.38 -8.51
N GLY A 423 2.07 13.49 -9.23
CA GLY A 423 3.34 13.95 -9.79
C GLY A 423 4.32 14.39 -8.70
N VAL A 424 5.61 14.15 -8.93
CA VAL A 424 6.71 14.57 -8.06
C VAL A 424 7.75 15.29 -8.91
N GLN A 425 8.23 16.44 -8.43
CA GLN A 425 9.42 17.11 -8.94
C GLN A 425 10.57 16.81 -7.98
N VAL A 426 11.67 16.28 -8.51
CA VAL A 426 12.92 16.02 -7.78
C VAL A 426 13.98 16.96 -8.32
N LEU A 427 14.54 17.82 -7.47
CA LEU A 427 15.68 18.65 -7.82
C LEU A 427 16.97 17.90 -7.45
N SER A 428 17.70 17.50 -8.48
CA SER A 428 19.00 16.81 -8.39
C SER A 428 20.12 17.73 -8.88
N ARG A 429 21.38 17.34 -8.65
CA ARG A 429 22.58 18.02 -9.19
C ARG A 429 22.56 18.14 -10.72
N HIS A 430 21.86 17.23 -11.39
CA HIS A 430 21.68 17.19 -12.84
C HIS A 430 20.44 17.96 -13.34
N GLY A 431 19.76 18.71 -12.45
CA GLY A 431 18.59 19.52 -12.76
C GLY A 431 17.27 18.98 -12.18
N ALA A 432 16.16 19.57 -12.61
CA ALA A 432 14.82 19.19 -12.18
C ALA A 432 14.30 17.98 -12.99
N LEU A 433 14.07 16.87 -12.30
CA LEU A 433 13.52 15.62 -12.83
C LEU A 433 12.04 15.49 -12.44
N THR A 434 11.22 14.89 -13.29
CA THR A 434 9.82 14.58 -13.01
C THR A 434 9.60 13.08 -12.83
N GLY A 435 8.67 12.72 -11.94
CA GLY A 435 8.30 11.34 -11.66
C GLY A 435 6.89 11.23 -11.08
N THR A 436 6.50 10.01 -10.76
CA THR A 436 5.18 9.68 -10.19
C THR A 436 5.38 9.00 -8.84
N CYS A 437 4.82 9.58 -7.78
CA CYS A 437 4.69 8.89 -6.50
C CYS A 437 3.79 7.67 -6.67
N ILE A 438 4.17 6.53 -6.09
CA ILE A 438 3.38 5.29 -6.12
C ILE A 438 2.78 5.02 -4.74
N ASN A 439 3.56 5.21 -3.67
CA ASN A 439 3.09 5.14 -2.30
C ASN A 439 3.80 6.14 -1.40
N ILE A 440 3.11 6.57 -0.34
CA ILE A 440 3.54 7.57 0.64
C ILE A 440 3.35 7.08 2.08
N SER A 441 4.19 7.59 2.97
CA SER A 441 4.13 7.43 4.42
C SER A 441 4.80 8.64 5.08
N ALA A 442 4.52 8.92 6.35
CA ALA A 442 5.17 10.00 7.10
C ALA A 442 6.72 9.88 7.18
N GLY A 443 7.28 8.71 6.85
CA GLY A 443 8.73 8.46 6.77
C GLY A 443 9.34 8.52 5.36
N GLY A 444 8.53 8.61 4.29
CA GLY A 444 9.04 8.61 2.91
C GLY A 444 8.07 8.12 1.84
N ILE A 445 8.52 8.17 0.59
CA ILE A 445 7.78 7.81 -0.63
C ILE A 445 8.49 6.73 -1.46
N LEU A 446 7.77 6.14 -2.41
CA LEU A 446 8.33 5.46 -3.58
C LEU A 446 7.98 6.27 -4.82
N VAL A 447 8.97 6.65 -5.62
CA VAL A 447 8.78 7.43 -6.87
C VAL A 447 9.27 6.62 -8.07
N GLU A 448 8.42 6.42 -9.07
CA GLU A 448 8.82 5.93 -10.38
C GLU A 448 9.28 7.10 -11.27
N MET A 449 10.44 6.96 -11.90
CA MET A 449 11.06 8.04 -12.68
C MET A 449 11.68 7.52 -13.97
N SER A 450 11.37 8.13 -15.11
CA SER A 450 12.09 7.86 -16.36
C SER A 450 13.41 8.64 -16.39
N LYS A 451 14.51 7.96 -16.75
CA LYS A 451 15.85 8.55 -16.94
C LYS A 451 16.44 9.28 -15.72
N ALA A 452 16.20 8.78 -14.51
CA ALA A 452 16.82 9.31 -13.29
C ALA A 452 18.07 8.50 -12.88
N GLU A 453 19.21 9.18 -12.73
CA GLU A 453 20.48 8.61 -12.26
C GLU A 453 20.77 9.08 -10.81
N LEU A 454 19.89 8.68 -9.89
CA LEU A 454 20.06 8.96 -8.46
C LEU A 454 20.94 7.88 -7.80
N VAL A 455 21.91 8.30 -6.99
CA VAL A 455 22.83 7.40 -6.26
C VAL A 455 22.26 7.10 -4.87
N LEU A 456 22.52 5.89 -4.34
CA LEU A 456 22.13 5.57 -2.97
C LEU A 456 22.88 6.46 -1.97
N GLY A 457 22.17 7.00 -0.98
CA GLY A 457 22.71 7.94 -0.01
C GLY A 457 22.61 9.42 -0.41
N ASP A 458 22.34 9.76 -1.68
CA ASP A 458 22.11 11.15 -2.09
C ASP A 458 20.96 11.79 -1.30
N ILE A 459 21.15 13.06 -0.90
CA ILE A 459 20.10 13.91 -0.35
C ILE A 459 19.64 14.85 -1.47
N ILE A 460 18.35 14.81 -1.77
CA ILE A 460 17.69 15.54 -2.86
C ILE A 460 16.50 16.34 -2.33
N GLU A 461 16.16 17.44 -3.01
CA GLU A 461 14.95 18.19 -2.71
C GLU A 461 13.78 17.60 -3.51
N VAL A 462 12.68 17.33 -2.80
CA VAL A 462 11.51 16.63 -3.32
C VAL A 462 10.27 17.49 -3.11
N LYS A 463 9.63 17.86 -4.21
CA LYS A 463 8.36 18.58 -4.23
C LYS A 463 7.26 17.68 -4.78
N ILE A 464 6.47 17.14 -3.87
CA ILE A 464 5.25 16.38 -4.17
C ILE A 464 4.19 17.38 -4.65
N LEU A 465 3.64 17.17 -5.84
CA LEU A 465 2.63 18.05 -6.41
C LEU A 465 1.25 17.80 -5.78
N PRO A 466 0.35 18.80 -5.78
CA PRO A 466 -1.00 18.63 -5.26
C PRO A 466 -1.72 17.47 -5.97
N GLY A 467 -2.47 16.70 -5.19
CA GLY A 467 -3.19 15.50 -5.64
C GLY A 467 -4.47 15.35 -4.82
N LEU A 468 -4.64 14.22 -4.13
CA LEU A 468 -5.66 14.12 -3.06
C LEU A 468 -5.31 15.03 -1.87
N ILE A 469 -4.03 15.36 -1.69
CA ILE A 469 -3.57 16.42 -0.79
C ILE A 469 -3.65 17.75 -1.54
N ASN A 470 -4.51 18.65 -1.08
CA ASN A 470 -4.79 19.96 -1.71
C ASN A 470 -3.65 21.00 -1.59
N ARG A 471 -2.43 20.58 -1.25
CA ARG A 471 -1.22 21.43 -1.20
C ARG A 471 -0.01 20.65 -1.71
N SER A 472 1.00 21.36 -2.22
CA SER A 472 2.30 20.75 -2.54
C SER A 472 3.15 20.60 -1.28
N ILE A 473 3.73 19.43 -1.06
CA ILE A 473 4.66 19.18 0.05
C ILE A 473 6.09 19.28 -0.51
N ALA A 474 6.94 20.10 0.12
CA ALA A 474 8.34 20.28 -0.27
C ALA A 474 9.26 19.97 0.92
N CYS A 475 10.19 19.04 0.74
CA CYS A 475 11.07 18.54 1.79
C CYS A 475 12.39 17.99 1.21
N LYS A 476 13.39 17.75 2.07
CA LYS A 476 14.59 16.97 1.70
C LYS A 476 14.36 15.49 1.96
N ALA A 477 14.83 14.66 1.04
CA ALA A 477 14.77 13.20 1.17
C ALA A 477 16.10 12.55 0.78
N GLN A 478 16.48 11.49 1.50
CA GLN A 478 17.61 10.64 1.16
C GLN A 478 17.15 9.45 0.28
N VAL A 479 17.90 9.16 -0.78
CA VAL A 479 17.71 7.97 -1.62
C VAL A 479 18.18 6.72 -0.85
N ILE A 480 17.25 5.87 -0.40
CA ILE A 480 17.53 4.69 0.44
C ILE A 480 17.44 3.35 -0.30
N GLY A 481 17.00 3.34 -1.56
CA GLY A 481 16.90 2.12 -2.36
C GLY A 481 16.46 2.39 -3.80
N LYS A 482 16.83 1.49 -4.71
CA LYS A 482 16.47 1.51 -6.13
C LYS A 482 15.82 0.17 -6.50
N ILE A 483 14.63 0.22 -7.09
CA ILE A 483 13.87 -0.95 -7.53
C ILE A 483 14.09 -1.12 -9.04
N PRO A 484 14.61 -2.28 -9.50
CA PRO A 484 14.87 -2.55 -10.92
C PRO A 484 13.58 -2.91 -11.68
N LYS A 485 12.69 -1.92 -11.82
CA LYS A 485 11.48 -1.96 -12.68
C LYS A 485 11.66 -1.04 -13.89
N ILE A 486 10.71 -1.09 -14.82
CA ILE A 486 10.63 -0.20 -15.99
C ILE A 486 9.27 0.53 -15.93
N PRO A 487 9.21 1.83 -15.60
CA PRO A 487 10.33 2.71 -15.19
C PRO A 487 10.97 2.30 -13.84
N PRO A 488 12.22 2.71 -13.57
CA PRO A 488 12.87 2.41 -12.29
C PRO A 488 12.22 3.18 -11.13
N GLY A 489 12.06 2.49 -10.00
CA GLY A 489 11.53 3.05 -8.77
C GLY A 489 12.64 3.47 -7.80
N PHE A 490 12.46 4.58 -7.11
CA PHE A 490 13.39 5.10 -6.10
C PHE A 490 12.67 5.26 -4.77
N ALA A 491 13.17 4.56 -3.75
CA ALA A 491 12.68 4.67 -2.38
C ALA A 491 13.38 5.85 -1.71
N LEU A 492 12.60 6.88 -1.35
CA LEU A 492 13.09 8.13 -0.77
C LEU A 492 12.60 8.23 0.69
N LYS A 493 13.53 8.40 1.64
CA LYS A 493 13.26 8.62 3.06
C LYS A 493 13.29 10.11 3.36
N PHE A 494 12.26 10.67 3.98
CA PHE A 494 12.29 12.08 4.38
C PHE A 494 13.29 12.33 5.52
N GLU A 495 13.97 13.47 5.47
CA GLU A 495 14.76 13.98 6.61
C GLU A 495 14.05 15.20 7.23
N ASP A 496 13.91 16.27 6.45
CA ASP A 496 13.35 17.56 6.91
C ASP A 496 11.85 17.69 6.60
N LEU A 497 11.01 16.74 7.03
CA LEU A 497 9.55 16.87 6.90
C LEU A 497 8.97 17.72 8.03
N LYS A 498 8.16 18.73 7.69
CA LYS A 498 7.48 19.61 8.67
C LYS A 498 6.46 18.82 9.49
N ASN A 499 6.18 19.26 10.71
CA ASN A 499 5.19 18.59 11.57
C ASN A 499 3.75 18.72 11.04
N GLU A 500 3.46 19.75 10.24
CA GLU A 500 2.17 19.87 9.53
C GLU A 500 2.02 18.88 8.37
N ASP A 501 3.12 18.36 7.81
CA ASP A 501 3.17 17.48 6.63
C ASP A 501 3.34 15.98 6.98
N LYS A 502 3.34 15.62 8.28
CA LYS A 502 3.50 14.26 8.81
C LYS A 502 2.16 13.57 9.06
#